data_AF-A0A0J8S0V8-F1
#
_entry.id   AF-A0A0J8S0V8-F1
#
_cell.length_a   1.000
_cell.length_b   1.000
_cell.length_c   1.000
_cell.angle_alpha   90.00
_cell.angle_beta   90.00
_cell.angle_gamma   90.00
#
_symmetry.space_group_name_H-M   'P 1'
#
loop_
_entity.id
_entity.type
_entity.pdbx_description
1 polymer ?
#
loop_
_entity_poly.entity_id
_entity_poly.type
_entity_poly.pdbx_seq_one_letter_code
_entity_poly.pdbx_strand_id
1 'polypeptide(L)'
;MSTPNNGSTPATGTDSSPGFANLFDNSTPSMSNIPRPNHIPLPPSPAGSQNGATGGMAGMATGMPMNAGQEMDLNYVYQMITELSEVLAHNRDTTKNIIRASEELARRAAAEGTAPNLQQVNGEIASARIADLENEVAKQKRVIDILKYEQMENMKLIGEYETAVGTMTEQIRNYCCNVNDHFLAQKRRYNDLLQEEKDAHLQSRLERDYWHSQTLRCAEMIRTAYRLRCEEEVLPIRIVAGLQNEVRALRNALGLDPENPEEEYGWEILKDAPPGVD
;
A
#
# COMPACT_ATOMS: atom_id res chain seq x y z
N MET A 1 -18.64 -11.74 55.93
CA MET A 1 -18.08 -10.91 57.00
C MET A 1 -16.57 -10.96 56.83
N SER A 2 -15.81 -9.91 56.54
CA SER A 2 -16.08 -8.48 56.45
C SER A 2 -14.99 -7.85 55.59
N THR A 3 -15.36 -6.83 54.83
CA THR A 3 -14.42 -5.87 54.23
C THR A 3 -13.70 -5.07 55.32
N PRO A 4 -12.61 -4.38 54.96
CA PRO A 4 -12.57 -2.98 55.31
C PRO A 4 -12.34 -2.09 54.09
N ASN A 5 -13.29 -1.18 53.98
CA ASN A 5 -13.35 0.01 53.16
C ASN A 5 -12.35 1.06 53.71
N ASN A 6 -11.63 1.78 52.84
CA ASN A 6 -11.57 3.22 52.99
C ASN A 6 -11.22 3.90 51.66
N GLY A 7 -12.06 4.87 51.28
CA GLY A 7 -11.91 5.66 50.07
C GLY A 7 -11.04 6.90 50.26
N SER A 8 -10.43 7.33 49.16
CA SER A 8 -9.90 8.69 48.99
C SER A 8 -9.81 8.99 47.49
N THR A 9 -10.68 9.90 47.06
CA THR A 9 -10.60 10.88 45.96
C THR A 9 -9.47 10.76 44.91
N PRO A 10 -9.77 10.84 43.59
CA PRO A 10 -8.73 11.02 42.58
C PRO A 10 -8.25 12.48 42.59
N ALA A 11 -6.96 12.66 42.89
CA ALA A 11 -6.27 13.94 42.75
C ALA A 11 -5.92 14.19 41.29
N THR A 12 -6.23 15.40 40.84
CA THR A 12 -5.83 16.00 39.57
C THR A 12 -4.31 16.10 39.50
N GLY A 13 -3.70 15.38 38.56
CA GLY A 13 -2.28 15.47 38.23
C GLY A 13 -2.14 15.48 36.71
N THR A 14 -1.82 16.63 36.15
CA THR A 14 -1.55 16.86 34.74
C THR A 14 -0.18 16.27 34.38
N ASP A 15 -0.17 15.06 33.81
CA ASP A 15 1.04 14.51 33.20
C ASP A 15 0.99 14.72 31.68
N SER A 16 1.77 15.70 31.26
CA SER A 16 2.12 16.04 29.89
C SER A 16 2.81 14.86 29.19
N SER A 17 2.09 14.23 28.26
CA SER A 17 2.68 13.32 27.26
C SER A 17 3.44 14.13 26.20
N PRO A 18 4.71 13.82 25.88
CA PRO A 18 5.36 14.40 24.72
C PRO A 18 4.88 13.67 23.46
N GLY A 19 4.23 14.43 22.58
CA GLY A 19 3.77 13.95 21.28
C GLY A 19 4.93 13.60 20.34
N PHE A 20 4.83 12.43 19.73
CA PHE A 20 5.62 12.05 18.56
C PHE A 20 4.99 12.70 17.32
N ALA A 21 5.44 13.91 17.00
CA ALA A 21 5.17 14.54 15.72
C ALA A 21 6.48 15.14 15.18
N ASN A 22 6.75 14.87 13.91
CA ASN A 22 7.80 15.42 13.06
C ASN A 22 9.18 14.73 13.12
N LEU A 23 9.31 13.63 12.38
CA LEU A 23 10.57 13.27 11.72
C LEU A 23 10.32 12.56 10.38
N PHE A 24 9.59 13.23 9.49
CA PHE A 24 9.61 12.93 8.06
C PHE A 24 10.28 14.12 7.36
N ASP A 25 11.61 14.10 7.33
CA ASP A 25 12.41 15.02 6.53
C ASP A 25 12.77 14.33 5.20
N ASN A 26 11.99 14.71 4.19
CA ASN A 26 12.35 14.99 2.81
C ASN A 26 13.66 14.38 2.25
N SER A 27 13.54 13.32 1.44
CA SER A 27 14.47 13.05 0.33
C SER A 27 13.84 12.09 -0.69
N THR A 28 12.95 12.61 -1.53
CA THR A 28 12.50 11.95 -2.76
C THR A 28 12.98 12.74 -3.97
N PRO A 29 13.66 12.12 -4.95
CA PRO A 29 13.99 12.79 -6.19
C PRO A 29 12.73 12.98 -7.04
N SER A 30 12.56 14.23 -7.46
CA SER A 30 11.60 14.76 -8.42
C SER A 30 11.38 13.88 -9.65
N MET A 31 10.10 13.59 -9.94
CA MET A 31 9.55 13.35 -11.28
C MET A 31 8.10 13.88 -11.30
N SER A 32 7.96 15.19 -11.25
CA SER A 32 6.68 15.89 -11.38
C SER A 32 6.55 16.49 -12.78
N ASN A 33 6.04 15.72 -13.76
CA ASN A 33 5.39 16.28 -14.95
C ASN A 33 4.58 15.24 -15.78
N ILE A 34 3.37 14.89 -15.35
CA ILE A 34 2.32 14.38 -16.26
C ILE A 34 0.98 15.03 -15.86
N PRO A 35 0.36 15.87 -16.73
CA PRO A 35 -0.96 16.43 -16.47
C PRO A 35 -2.06 15.36 -16.54
N ARG A 36 -2.90 15.27 -15.51
CA ARG A 36 -4.16 14.49 -15.54
C ARG A 36 -5.19 15.22 -16.42
N PRO A 37 -6.01 14.52 -17.25
CA PRO A 37 -7.14 15.15 -17.92
C PRO A 37 -8.27 15.44 -16.92
N ASN A 38 -8.68 16.72 -16.85
CA ASN A 38 -9.86 17.17 -16.13
C ASN A 38 -11.12 16.82 -16.94
N HIS A 39 -12.14 16.29 -16.24
CA HIS A 39 -13.48 16.08 -16.77
C HIS A 39 -14.16 17.42 -17.11
N ILE A 40 -14.83 17.46 -18.27
CA ILE A 40 -15.52 18.61 -18.84
C ILE A 40 -16.91 18.75 -18.20
N PRO A 41 -17.31 19.92 -17.65
CA PRO A 41 -18.70 20.20 -17.32
C PRO A 41 -19.50 20.62 -18.57
N LEU A 42 -20.72 20.10 -18.70
CA LEU A 42 -21.70 20.46 -19.75
C LEU A 42 -22.10 21.95 -19.71
N PRO A 43 -22.45 22.56 -20.86
CA PRO A 43 -22.87 23.97 -20.93
C PRO A 43 -24.35 24.17 -20.53
N PRO A 44 -24.71 25.31 -19.90
CA PRO A 44 -26.11 25.73 -19.77
C PRO A 44 -26.57 26.51 -21.01
N SER A 45 -27.74 26.14 -21.54
CA SER A 45 -28.46 26.88 -22.59
C SER A 45 -29.42 27.93 -22.00
N PRO A 46 -29.87 28.93 -22.80
CA PRO A 46 -29.77 30.34 -22.43
C PRO A 46 -31.05 30.96 -21.84
N ALA A 47 -30.85 32.15 -21.28
CA ALA A 47 -31.86 33.03 -20.73
C ALA A 47 -32.90 33.51 -21.77
N GLY A 48 -34.16 33.52 -21.35
CA GLY A 48 -35.27 34.23 -21.97
C GLY A 48 -35.82 35.32 -21.02
N SER A 49 -35.43 36.56 -21.29
CA SER A 49 -36.08 37.86 -21.06
C SER A 49 -37.51 37.86 -20.48
N GLN A 50 -37.81 38.64 -19.43
CA GLN A 50 -38.16 40.08 -19.52
C GLN A 50 -38.94 40.56 -18.27
N ASN A 51 -38.65 41.79 -17.90
CA ASN A 51 -39.21 42.58 -16.80
C ASN A 51 -40.67 43.00 -17.07
N GLY A 52 -41.54 43.01 -16.05
CA GLY A 52 -42.89 43.57 -16.17
C GLY A 52 -43.67 43.57 -14.85
N ALA A 53 -43.98 44.77 -14.34
CA ALA A 53 -44.52 45.03 -13.03
C ALA A 53 -46.04 44.80 -12.88
N THR A 54 -46.45 44.72 -11.60
CA THR A 54 -47.74 45.12 -11.01
C THR A 54 -49.01 44.29 -11.26
N GLY A 55 -49.51 43.68 -10.17
CA GLY A 55 -50.91 43.81 -9.76
C GLY A 55 -51.70 42.51 -9.61
N GLY A 56 -52.25 42.26 -8.41
CA GLY A 56 -53.55 41.60 -8.27
C GLY A 56 -53.63 40.30 -7.46
N MET A 57 -53.87 40.48 -6.16
CA MET A 57 -54.83 39.74 -5.33
C MET A 57 -54.64 38.22 -5.10
N ALA A 58 -54.43 37.90 -3.83
CA ALA A 58 -54.42 36.56 -3.25
C ALA A 58 -55.81 35.90 -3.26
N GLY A 59 -55.80 34.57 -3.50
CA GLY A 59 -56.65 33.59 -2.80
C GLY A 59 -57.92 33.15 -3.51
N MET A 60 -57.97 31.89 -3.97
CA MET A 60 -58.85 30.86 -3.38
C MET A 60 -58.53 29.46 -3.96
N ALA A 61 -58.37 28.52 -3.05
CA ALA A 61 -58.09 27.09 -3.25
C ALA A 61 -58.93 26.36 -4.32
N THR A 62 -58.26 25.53 -5.13
CA THR A 62 -58.69 24.13 -5.33
C THR A 62 -57.45 23.25 -5.47
N GLY A 63 -56.83 22.97 -4.32
CA GLY A 63 -55.73 22.03 -4.21
C GLY A 63 -56.24 20.60 -4.37
N MET A 64 -55.85 19.98 -5.48
CA MET A 64 -55.48 18.57 -5.55
C MET A 64 -54.12 18.53 -6.24
N PRO A 65 -53.10 17.83 -5.70
CA PRO A 65 -51.81 17.72 -6.36
C PRO A 65 -52.01 16.97 -7.67
N MET A 66 -52.07 17.69 -8.80
CA MET A 66 -52.05 17.11 -10.13
C MET A 66 -50.77 16.30 -10.23
N ASN A 67 -50.93 14.99 -10.41
CA ASN A 67 -49.80 14.08 -10.54
C ASN A 67 -48.98 14.52 -11.75
N ALA A 68 -47.66 14.70 -11.59
CA ALA A 68 -46.74 15.05 -12.67
C ALA A 68 -46.87 14.11 -13.90
N GLY A 69 -47.39 12.89 -13.72
CA GLY A 69 -47.73 11.96 -14.80
C GLY A 69 -48.91 12.38 -15.69
N GLN A 70 -49.92 13.09 -15.15
CA GLN A 70 -51.08 13.54 -15.95
C GLN A 70 -50.73 14.75 -16.83
N GLU A 71 -49.84 15.64 -16.39
CA GLU A 71 -49.31 16.72 -17.23
C GLU A 71 -48.34 16.19 -18.29
N MET A 72 -47.55 15.16 -17.97
CA MET A 72 -46.68 14.47 -18.93
C MET A 72 -47.49 13.74 -20.01
N ASP A 73 -48.55 13.04 -19.63
CA ASP A 73 -49.44 12.33 -20.56
C ASP A 73 -50.22 13.29 -21.47
N LEU A 74 -50.69 14.42 -20.93
CA LEU A 74 -51.31 15.47 -21.74
C LEU A 74 -50.32 16.03 -22.79
N ASN A 75 -49.08 16.32 -22.40
CA ASN A 75 -48.05 16.75 -23.34
C ASN A 75 -47.73 15.67 -24.40
N TYR A 76 -47.69 14.40 -24.01
CA TYR A 76 -47.46 13.27 -24.91
C TYR A 76 -48.60 13.10 -25.93
N VAL A 77 -49.86 13.18 -25.49
CA VAL A 77 -51.04 13.13 -26.36
C VAL A 77 -51.05 14.31 -27.33
N TYR A 78 -50.70 15.52 -26.87
CA TYR A 78 -50.57 16.68 -27.76
C TYR A 78 -49.50 16.46 -28.84
N GLN A 79 -48.34 15.91 -28.47
CA GLN A 79 -47.26 15.62 -29.40
C GLN A 79 -47.66 14.55 -30.44
N MET A 80 -48.37 13.51 -29.99
CA MET A 80 -48.92 12.46 -30.86
C MET A 80 -49.99 13.00 -31.82
N ILE A 81 -50.86 13.91 -31.37
CA ILE A 81 -51.86 14.55 -32.23
C ILE A 81 -51.19 15.45 -33.27
N THR A 82 -50.13 16.19 -32.90
CA THR A 82 -49.37 16.99 -33.87
C THR A 82 -48.68 16.12 -34.91
N GLU A 83 -48.08 15.01 -34.50
CA GLU A 83 -47.45 14.05 -35.41
C GLU A 83 -48.49 13.38 -36.34
N LEU A 84 -49.64 12.96 -35.81
CA LEU A 84 -50.74 12.44 -36.63
C LEU A 84 -51.27 13.50 -37.60
N SER A 85 -51.29 14.78 -37.21
CA SER A 85 -51.71 15.88 -38.06
C SER A 85 -50.72 16.13 -39.19
N GLU A 86 -49.42 16.02 -38.93
CA GLU A 86 -48.38 16.06 -39.96
C GLU A 86 -48.49 14.87 -40.92
N VAL A 87 -48.71 13.66 -40.39
CA VAL A 87 -48.95 12.46 -41.21
C VAL A 87 -50.21 12.61 -42.06
N LEU A 88 -51.30 13.16 -41.53
CA LEU A 88 -52.54 13.45 -42.28
C LEU A 88 -52.33 14.52 -43.34
N ALA A 89 -51.58 15.58 -43.05
CA ALA A 89 -51.23 16.61 -44.02
C ALA A 89 -50.38 16.02 -45.15
N HIS A 90 -49.39 15.20 -44.82
CA HIS A 90 -48.57 14.47 -45.78
C HIS A 90 -49.40 13.48 -46.61
N ASN A 91 -50.33 12.75 -45.97
CA ASN A 91 -51.22 11.83 -46.67
C ASN A 91 -52.17 12.57 -47.64
N ARG A 92 -52.64 13.76 -47.24
CA ARG A 92 -53.47 14.60 -48.10
C ARG A 92 -52.67 15.17 -49.28
N ASP A 93 -51.40 15.52 -49.07
CA ASP A 93 -50.54 16.04 -50.14
C ASP A 93 -50.12 14.94 -51.13
N THR A 94 -49.74 13.77 -50.63
CA THR A 94 -49.50 12.58 -51.46
C THR A 94 -50.74 12.18 -52.24
N THR A 95 -51.92 12.19 -51.63
CA THR A 95 -53.19 11.91 -52.34
C THR A 95 -53.48 12.97 -53.41
N LYS A 96 -53.25 14.27 -53.14
CA LYS A 96 -53.36 15.33 -54.16
C LYS A 96 -52.38 15.12 -55.31
N ASN A 97 -51.15 14.68 -55.03
CA ASN A 97 -50.15 14.42 -56.06
C ASN A 97 -50.50 13.18 -56.88
N ILE A 98 -51.08 12.14 -56.27
CA ILE A 98 -51.63 10.97 -56.97
C ILE A 98 -52.81 11.37 -57.84
N ILE A 99 -53.74 12.18 -57.34
CA ILE A 99 -54.89 12.67 -58.12
C ILE A 99 -54.40 13.52 -59.29
N ARG A 100 -53.44 14.44 -59.09
CA ARG A 100 -52.84 15.21 -60.19
C ARG A 100 -52.14 14.32 -61.21
N ALA A 101 -51.39 13.32 -60.76
CA ALA A 101 -50.73 12.36 -61.65
C ALA A 101 -51.76 11.51 -62.42
N SER A 102 -52.87 11.12 -61.78
CA SER A 102 -53.97 10.38 -62.38
C SER A 102 -54.78 11.24 -63.35
N GLU A 103 -55.01 12.52 -63.04
CA GLU A 103 -55.66 13.49 -63.93
C GLU A 103 -54.79 13.78 -65.14
N GLU A 104 -53.47 13.93 -64.95
CA GLU A 104 -52.51 14.08 -66.05
C GLU A 104 -52.45 12.81 -66.90
N LEU A 105 -52.46 11.62 -66.28
CA LEU A 105 -52.52 10.34 -66.99
C LEU A 105 -53.84 10.16 -67.75
N ALA A 106 -54.98 10.54 -67.16
CA ALA A 106 -56.28 10.50 -67.81
C ALA A 106 -56.38 11.51 -68.96
N ARG A 107 -55.78 12.70 -68.79
CA ARG A 107 -55.72 13.76 -69.81
C ARG A 107 -54.80 13.35 -70.96
N ARG A 108 -53.67 12.70 -70.67
CA ARG A 108 -52.79 12.07 -71.68
C ARG A 108 -53.47 10.90 -72.38
N ALA A 109 -54.14 10.01 -71.65
CA ALA A 109 -54.89 8.90 -72.24
C ALA A 109 -56.05 9.38 -73.15
N ALA A 110 -56.70 10.49 -72.80
CA ALA A 110 -57.74 11.13 -73.61
C ALA A 110 -57.17 11.91 -74.81
N ALA A 111 -55.98 12.51 -74.68
CA ALA A 111 -55.33 13.29 -75.74
C ALA A 111 -54.55 12.44 -76.76
N GLU A 112 -53.96 11.32 -76.34
CA GLU A 112 -53.12 10.47 -77.19
C GLU A 112 -53.85 9.26 -77.77
N GLY A 113 -55.14 9.04 -77.45
CA GLY A 113 -56.00 8.03 -78.08
C GLY A 113 -55.48 6.59 -78.03
N THR A 114 -54.43 6.34 -77.23
CA THR A 114 -53.72 5.08 -77.17
C THR A 114 -53.89 4.59 -75.75
N ALA A 115 -54.91 3.77 -75.52
CA ALA A 115 -54.97 2.98 -74.31
C ALA A 115 -53.70 2.11 -74.30
N PRO A 116 -52.75 2.32 -73.39
CA PRO A 116 -51.57 1.49 -73.37
C PRO A 116 -52.05 0.09 -72.94
N ASN A 117 -51.69 -0.92 -73.73
CA ASN A 117 -52.14 -2.29 -73.52
C ASN A 117 -51.77 -2.71 -72.09
N LEU A 118 -52.76 -2.78 -71.19
CA LEU A 118 -52.55 -2.88 -69.74
C LEU A 118 -51.62 -4.04 -69.39
N GLN A 119 -51.67 -5.15 -70.15
CA GLN A 119 -50.80 -6.30 -70.00
C GLN A 119 -49.30 -6.02 -70.25
N GLN A 120 -49.00 -5.13 -71.21
CA GLN A 120 -47.63 -4.79 -71.60
C GLN A 120 -47.02 -3.80 -70.60
N VAL A 121 -47.82 -2.83 -70.15
CA VAL A 121 -47.43 -1.90 -69.07
C VAL A 121 -47.28 -2.64 -67.73
N ASN A 122 -48.15 -3.61 -67.42
CA ASN A 122 -48.02 -4.41 -66.19
C ASN A 122 -46.80 -5.34 -66.22
N GLY A 123 -46.44 -5.88 -67.39
CA GLY A 123 -45.20 -6.64 -67.60
C GLY A 123 -43.93 -5.80 -67.48
N GLU A 124 -43.95 -4.57 -68.00
CA GLU A 124 -42.84 -3.61 -67.88
C GLU A 124 -42.72 -3.02 -66.46
N ILE A 125 -43.83 -2.73 -65.79
CA ILE A 125 -43.83 -2.32 -64.38
C ILE A 125 -43.33 -3.47 -63.50
N ALA A 126 -43.74 -4.71 -63.77
CA ALA A 126 -43.27 -5.88 -63.03
C ALA A 126 -41.77 -6.14 -63.29
N SER A 127 -41.29 -6.01 -64.54
CA SER A 127 -39.87 -6.21 -64.85
C SER A 127 -38.99 -5.10 -64.28
N ALA A 128 -39.43 -3.84 -64.31
CA ALA A 128 -38.74 -2.72 -63.65
C ALA A 128 -38.70 -2.92 -62.12
N ARG A 129 -39.81 -3.34 -61.50
CA ARG A 129 -39.87 -3.66 -60.07
C ARG A 129 -38.93 -4.81 -59.70
N ILE A 130 -38.81 -5.83 -60.55
CA ILE A 130 -37.89 -6.96 -60.37
C ILE A 130 -36.44 -6.47 -60.46
N ALA A 131 -36.09 -5.65 -61.45
CA ALA A 131 -34.75 -5.08 -61.59
C ALA A 131 -34.38 -4.17 -60.40
N ASP A 132 -35.32 -3.39 -59.89
CA ASP A 132 -35.14 -2.57 -58.69
C ASP A 132 -34.91 -3.42 -57.44
N LEU A 133 -35.69 -4.50 -57.26
CA LEU A 133 -35.52 -5.45 -56.17
C LEU A 133 -34.18 -6.19 -56.26
N GLU A 134 -33.73 -6.57 -57.46
CA GLU A 134 -32.43 -7.21 -57.68
C GLU A 134 -31.27 -6.25 -57.38
N ASN A 135 -31.39 -4.98 -57.76
CA ASN A 135 -30.42 -3.94 -57.41
C ASN A 135 -30.37 -3.72 -55.89
N GLU A 136 -31.51 -3.68 -55.21
CA GLU A 136 -31.57 -3.53 -53.76
C GLU A 136 -31.00 -4.77 -53.05
N VAL A 137 -31.28 -5.99 -53.53
CA VAL A 137 -30.68 -7.23 -53.03
C VAL A 137 -29.16 -7.21 -53.24
N ALA A 138 -28.67 -6.75 -54.39
CA ALA A 138 -27.23 -6.62 -54.65
C ALA A 138 -26.57 -5.60 -53.71
N LYS A 139 -27.24 -4.48 -53.44
CA LYS A 139 -26.79 -3.46 -52.49
C LYS A 139 -26.74 -4.01 -51.06
N GLN A 140 -27.79 -4.71 -50.62
CA GLN A 140 -27.86 -5.33 -49.31
C GLN A 140 -26.77 -6.40 -49.13
N LYS A 141 -26.50 -7.22 -50.15
CA LYS A 141 -25.41 -8.20 -50.12
C LYS A 141 -24.04 -7.53 -49.92
N ARG A 142 -23.76 -6.43 -50.63
CA ARG A 142 -22.50 -5.68 -50.43
C ARG A 142 -22.38 -5.12 -49.01
N VAL A 143 -23.46 -4.58 -48.46
CA VAL A 143 -23.47 -4.08 -47.07
C VAL A 143 -23.22 -5.22 -46.07
N ILE A 144 -23.83 -6.38 -46.28
CA ILE A 144 -23.58 -7.57 -45.46
C ILE A 144 -22.11 -8.00 -45.52
N ASP A 145 -21.49 -7.96 -46.70
CA ASP A 145 -20.08 -8.33 -46.84
C ASP A 145 -19.15 -7.35 -46.11
N ILE A 146 -19.45 -6.05 -46.17
CA ILE A 146 -18.74 -5.01 -45.41
C ILE A 146 -18.91 -5.24 -43.90
N LEU A 147 -20.14 -5.43 -43.43
CA LEU A 147 -20.41 -5.67 -42.01
C LEU A 147 -19.72 -6.94 -41.48
N LYS A 148 -19.64 -8.01 -42.29
CA LYS A 148 -18.89 -9.22 -41.93
C LYS A 148 -17.39 -8.95 -41.82
N TYR A 149 -16.83 -8.15 -42.73
CA TYR A 149 -15.43 -7.75 -42.66
C TYR A 149 -15.14 -6.94 -41.39
N GLU A 150 -15.97 -5.92 -41.11
CA GLU A 150 -15.88 -5.11 -39.89
C GLU A 150 -16.06 -5.97 -38.63
N GLN A 151 -16.96 -6.95 -38.64
CA GLN A 151 -17.14 -7.88 -37.53
C GLN A 151 -15.89 -8.72 -37.27
N MET A 152 -15.23 -9.23 -38.31
CA MET A 152 -13.97 -9.97 -38.16
C MET A 152 -12.84 -9.09 -37.62
N GLU A 153 -12.75 -7.84 -38.09
CA GLU A 153 -11.75 -6.88 -37.60
C GLU A 153 -12.00 -6.50 -36.14
N ASN A 154 -13.25 -6.22 -35.77
CA ASN A 154 -13.63 -5.95 -34.39
C ASN A 154 -13.34 -7.16 -33.47
N MET A 155 -13.62 -8.39 -33.92
CA MET A 155 -13.30 -9.60 -33.15
C MET A 155 -11.79 -9.74 -32.92
N LYS A 156 -10.98 -9.45 -33.94
CA LYS A 156 -9.52 -9.46 -33.83
C LYS A 156 -9.05 -8.42 -32.81
N LEU A 157 -9.58 -7.20 -32.88
CA LEU A 157 -9.22 -6.12 -31.97
C LEU A 157 -9.61 -6.47 -30.51
N ILE A 158 -10.76 -7.10 -30.29
CA ILE A 158 -11.16 -7.59 -28.97
C ILE A 158 -10.14 -8.61 -28.43
N GLY A 159 -9.68 -9.55 -29.26
CA GLY A 159 -8.66 -10.54 -28.86
C GLY A 159 -7.30 -9.91 -28.52
N GLU A 160 -6.91 -8.86 -29.25
CA GLU A 160 -5.70 -8.08 -28.93
C GLU A 160 -5.83 -7.34 -27.59
N TYR A 161 -7.01 -6.74 -27.33
CA TYR A 161 -7.29 -6.09 -26.04
C TYR A 161 -7.31 -7.09 -24.89
N GLU A 162 -7.93 -8.26 -25.06
CA GLU A 162 -7.94 -9.31 -24.05
C GLU A 162 -6.51 -9.73 -23.69
N THR A 163 -5.67 -9.95 -24.71
CA THR A 163 -4.27 -10.33 -24.52
C THR A 163 -3.47 -9.23 -23.82
N ALA A 164 -3.65 -7.97 -24.23
CA ALA A 164 -2.96 -6.83 -23.65
C ALA A 164 -3.36 -6.59 -22.19
N VAL A 165 -4.67 -6.62 -21.89
CA VAL A 165 -5.19 -6.47 -20.52
C VAL A 165 -4.80 -7.67 -19.65
N GLY A 166 -4.84 -8.90 -20.19
CA GLY A 166 -4.35 -10.09 -19.51
C GLY A 166 -2.88 -9.98 -19.13
N THR A 167 -2.05 -9.49 -20.05
CA THR A 167 -0.62 -9.27 -19.80
C THR A 167 -0.38 -8.15 -18.77
N MET A 168 -1.10 -7.03 -18.90
CA MET A 168 -0.96 -5.90 -17.97
C MET A 168 -1.39 -6.27 -16.55
N THR A 169 -2.51 -6.99 -16.40
CA THR A 169 -3.00 -7.43 -15.08
C THR A 169 -2.06 -8.42 -14.42
N GLU A 170 -1.44 -9.32 -15.18
CA GLU A 170 -0.44 -10.24 -14.67
C GLU A 170 0.84 -9.51 -14.25
N GLN A 171 1.30 -8.53 -15.03
CA GLN A 171 2.45 -7.69 -14.63
C GLN A 171 2.18 -6.90 -13.35
N ILE A 172 0.97 -6.31 -13.21
CA ILE A 172 0.57 -5.59 -12.00
C ILE A 172 0.57 -6.54 -10.80
N ARG A 173 -0.02 -7.73 -10.94
CA ARG A 173 -0.05 -8.74 -9.87
C ARG A 173 1.37 -9.11 -9.45
N ASN A 174 2.24 -9.45 -10.40
CA ASN A 174 3.62 -9.84 -10.13
C ASN A 174 4.40 -8.69 -9.48
N TYR A 175 4.22 -7.46 -9.94
CA TYR A 175 4.84 -6.29 -9.32
C TYR A 175 4.41 -6.12 -7.87
N CYS A 176 3.10 -6.16 -7.58
CA CYS A 176 2.58 -6.03 -6.22
C CYS A 176 3.10 -7.12 -5.28
N CYS A 177 3.11 -8.39 -5.74
CA CYS A 177 3.64 -9.51 -4.97
C CYS A 177 5.14 -9.31 -4.69
N ASN A 178 5.94 -9.02 -5.72
CA ASN A 178 7.38 -8.86 -5.60
C ASN A 178 7.75 -7.69 -4.68
N VAL A 179 7.07 -6.55 -4.79
CA VAL A 179 7.31 -5.40 -3.91
C VAL A 179 7.02 -5.75 -2.45
N ASN A 180 5.91 -6.44 -2.19
CA ASN A 180 5.57 -6.89 -0.84
C ASN A 180 6.62 -7.86 -0.29
N ASP A 181 7.08 -8.81 -1.10
CA ASP A 181 8.10 -9.79 -0.70
C ASP A 181 9.45 -9.12 -0.42
N HIS A 182 9.87 -8.16 -1.25
CA HIS A 182 11.08 -7.38 -1.01
C HIS A 182 10.99 -6.56 0.29
N PHE A 183 9.85 -5.93 0.55
CA PHE A 183 9.62 -5.18 1.79
C PHE A 183 9.70 -6.10 3.01
N LEU A 184 9.04 -7.26 2.97
CA LEU A 184 9.08 -8.24 4.06
C LEU A 184 10.50 -8.81 4.27
N ALA A 185 11.21 -9.12 3.19
CA ALA A 185 12.60 -9.59 3.25
C ALA A 185 13.51 -8.55 3.91
N GLN A 186 13.35 -7.27 3.55
CA GLN A 186 14.10 -6.18 4.17
C GLN A 186 13.80 -6.06 5.67
N LYS A 187 12.53 -6.17 6.06
CA LYS A 187 12.12 -6.12 7.48
C LYS A 187 12.70 -7.27 8.29
N ARG A 188 12.67 -8.50 7.75
CA ARG A 188 13.29 -9.68 8.38
C ARG A 188 14.79 -9.46 8.55
N ARG A 189 15.50 -9.09 7.48
CA ARG A 189 16.94 -8.84 7.53
C ARG A 189 17.33 -7.76 8.54
N TYR A 190 16.54 -6.68 8.64
CA TYR A 190 16.79 -5.64 9.64
C TYR A 190 16.60 -6.15 11.07
N ASN A 191 15.59 -6.99 11.30
CA ASN A 191 15.37 -7.60 12.61
C ASN A 191 16.51 -8.57 12.97
N ASP A 192 16.94 -9.38 12.02
CA ASP A 192 18.06 -10.32 12.18
C ASP A 192 19.34 -9.56 12.54
N LEU A 193 19.66 -8.47 11.84
CA LEU A 193 20.82 -7.63 12.13
C LEU A 193 20.73 -6.99 13.52
N LEU A 194 19.54 -6.50 13.92
CA LEU A 194 19.34 -5.94 15.25
C LEU A 194 19.54 -7.00 16.35
N GLN A 195 19.16 -8.24 16.07
CA GLN A 195 19.36 -9.36 16.99
C GLN A 195 20.83 -9.75 17.07
N GLU A 196 21.51 -9.85 15.94
CA GLU A 196 22.96 -10.11 15.86
C GLU A 196 23.77 -9.08 16.64
N GLU A 197 23.45 -7.79 16.51
CA GLU A 197 24.10 -6.72 17.27
C GLU A 197 23.87 -6.86 18.78
N LYS A 198 22.65 -7.23 19.23
CA LYS A 198 22.37 -7.49 20.64
C LYS A 198 23.17 -8.68 21.16
N ASP A 199 23.25 -9.75 20.38
CA ASP A 199 23.95 -10.97 20.75
C ASP A 199 25.47 -10.74 20.77
N ALA A 200 26.01 -9.99 19.81
CA ALA A 200 27.41 -9.57 19.79
C ALA A 200 27.77 -8.68 21.00
N HIS A 201 26.90 -7.73 21.35
CA HIS A 201 27.07 -6.90 22.54
C HIS A 201 27.05 -7.73 23.84
N LEU A 202 26.12 -8.69 23.96
CA LEU A 202 26.06 -9.60 25.10
C LEU A 202 27.34 -10.45 25.18
N GLN A 203 27.77 -11.02 24.06
CA GLN A 203 28.96 -11.86 23.97
C GLN A 203 30.22 -11.11 24.41
N SER A 204 30.41 -9.87 23.95
CA SER A 204 31.54 -9.03 24.37
C SER A 204 31.56 -8.79 25.88
N ARG A 205 30.39 -8.66 26.51
CA ARG A 205 30.31 -8.50 27.98
C ARG A 205 30.67 -9.80 28.69
N LEU A 206 30.12 -10.93 28.24
CA LEU A 206 30.42 -12.24 28.81
C LEU A 206 31.91 -12.58 28.68
N GLU A 207 32.53 -12.25 27.55
CA GLU A 207 33.97 -12.43 27.35
C GLU A 207 34.80 -11.58 28.30
N ARG A 208 34.43 -10.31 28.51
CA ARG A 208 35.11 -9.43 29.48
C ARG A 208 35.05 -10.01 30.89
N ASP A 209 33.87 -10.45 31.31
CA ASP A 209 33.65 -11.00 32.65
C ASP A 209 34.44 -12.32 32.81
N TYR A 210 34.48 -13.16 31.76
CA TYR A 210 35.30 -14.36 31.71
C TYR A 210 36.79 -14.05 31.92
N TRP A 211 37.38 -13.14 31.14
CA TRP A 211 38.79 -12.78 31.28
C TRP A 211 39.10 -12.10 32.62
N HIS A 212 38.18 -11.29 33.13
CA HIS A 212 38.34 -10.66 34.44
C HIS A 212 38.36 -11.72 35.55
N SER A 213 37.42 -12.66 35.54
CA SER A 213 37.37 -13.77 36.52
C SER A 213 38.63 -14.64 36.46
N GLN A 214 39.12 -14.93 35.25
CA GLN A 214 40.32 -15.73 35.05
C GLN A 214 41.57 -15.00 35.58
N THR A 215 41.65 -13.69 35.37
CA THR A 215 42.74 -12.86 35.89
C THR A 215 42.74 -12.80 37.41
N LEU A 216 41.56 -12.63 38.02
CA LEU A 216 41.41 -12.66 39.49
C LEU A 216 41.84 -14.00 40.07
N ARG A 217 41.41 -15.12 39.47
CA ARG A 217 41.81 -16.46 39.88
C ARG A 217 43.33 -16.65 39.81
N CYS A 218 43.97 -16.21 38.72
CA CYS A 218 45.43 -16.26 38.60
C CYS A 218 46.13 -15.41 39.68
N ALA A 219 45.61 -14.21 39.96
CA ALA A 219 46.17 -13.33 40.98
C ALA A 219 46.04 -13.94 42.39
N GLU A 220 44.92 -14.60 42.71
CA GLU A 220 44.74 -15.36 43.95
C GLU A 220 45.73 -16.52 44.03
N MET A 221 45.86 -17.32 42.97
CA MET A 221 46.85 -18.40 42.93
C MET A 221 48.27 -17.90 43.21
N ILE A 222 48.69 -16.78 42.60
CA ILE A 222 50.01 -16.17 42.85
C ILE A 222 50.16 -15.75 44.31
N ARG A 223 49.15 -15.06 44.89
CA ARG A 223 49.19 -14.66 46.31
C ARG A 223 49.26 -15.87 47.23
N THR A 224 48.50 -16.94 46.96
CA THR A 224 48.53 -18.16 47.77
C THR A 224 49.87 -18.88 47.65
N ALA A 225 50.45 -18.99 46.45
CA ALA A 225 51.77 -19.58 46.24
C ALA A 225 52.87 -18.78 46.96
N TYR A 226 52.81 -17.45 46.90
CA TYR A 226 53.74 -16.58 47.63
C TYR A 226 53.60 -16.77 49.15
N ARG A 227 52.37 -16.81 49.68
CA ARG A 227 52.12 -17.08 51.11
C ARG A 227 52.72 -18.43 51.54
N LEU A 228 52.47 -19.49 50.77
CA LEU A 228 52.99 -20.83 51.07
C LEU A 228 54.52 -20.86 51.05
N ARG A 229 55.16 -20.19 50.09
CA ARG A 229 56.63 -20.07 50.04
C ARG A 229 57.18 -19.35 51.28
N CYS A 230 56.58 -18.24 51.68
CA CYS A 230 56.99 -17.53 52.88
C CYS A 230 56.76 -18.35 54.16
N GLU A 231 55.66 -19.10 54.25
CA GLU A 231 55.39 -19.99 55.41
C GLU A 231 56.41 -21.14 55.50
N GLU A 232 56.84 -21.70 54.36
CA GLU A 232 57.86 -22.75 54.30
C GLU A 232 59.24 -22.27 54.78
N GLU A 233 59.66 -21.07 54.37
CA GLU A 233 60.98 -20.51 54.72
C GLU A 233 61.08 -20.16 56.23
N VAL A 234 59.97 -19.83 56.90
CA VAL A 234 59.97 -19.37 58.30
C VAL A 234 60.29 -20.49 59.31
N LEU A 235 59.83 -21.72 59.07
CA LEU A 235 59.93 -22.80 60.06
C LEU A 235 61.39 -23.27 60.28
N PRO A 236 62.20 -23.53 59.23
CA PRO A 236 63.61 -23.87 59.41
C PRO A 236 64.40 -22.76 60.09
N ILE A 237 64.19 -21.48 59.70
CA ILE A 237 64.87 -20.32 60.30
C ILE A 237 64.60 -20.26 61.81
N ARG A 238 63.34 -20.42 62.22
CA ARG A 238 62.95 -20.41 63.64
C ARG A 238 63.61 -21.54 64.44
N ILE A 239 63.69 -22.75 63.86
CA ILE A 239 64.32 -23.90 64.54
C ILE A 239 65.81 -23.63 64.75
N VAL A 240 66.51 -23.16 63.71
CA VAL A 240 67.95 -22.86 63.79
C VAL A 240 68.22 -21.76 64.82
N ALA A 241 67.44 -20.67 64.81
CA ALA A 241 67.54 -19.60 65.80
C ALA A 241 67.27 -20.10 67.23
N GLY A 242 66.25 -20.94 67.42
CA GLY A 242 65.94 -21.56 68.71
C GLY A 242 67.07 -22.44 69.23
N LEU A 243 67.63 -23.31 68.39
CA LEU A 243 68.77 -24.16 68.74
C LEU A 243 70.03 -23.34 69.08
N GLN A 244 70.30 -22.26 68.33
CA GLN A 244 71.42 -21.36 68.62
C GLN A 244 71.24 -20.67 69.98
N ASN A 245 70.02 -20.22 70.30
CA ASN A 245 69.70 -19.65 71.61
C ASN A 245 69.87 -20.67 72.76
N GLU A 246 69.49 -21.93 72.55
CA GLU A 246 69.74 -23.01 73.51
C GLU A 246 71.24 -23.26 73.72
N VAL A 247 72.04 -23.31 72.65
CA VAL A 247 73.50 -23.48 72.74
C VAL A 247 74.16 -22.31 73.48
N ARG A 248 73.74 -21.07 73.20
CA ARG A 248 74.20 -19.88 73.94
C ARG A 248 73.86 -19.98 75.43
N ALA A 249 72.64 -20.41 75.76
CA ALA A 249 72.21 -20.61 77.15
C ALA A 249 73.01 -21.70 77.86
N LEU A 250 73.30 -22.81 77.17
CA LEU A 250 74.10 -23.92 77.71
C LEU A 250 75.57 -23.52 77.91
N ARG A 251 76.19 -22.78 76.98
CA ARG A 251 77.54 -22.23 77.15
C ARG A 251 77.61 -21.29 78.36
N ASN A 252 76.62 -20.40 78.49
CA ASN A 252 76.53 -19.50 79.63
C ASN A 252 76.39 -20.28 80.96
N ALA A 253 75.55 -21.32 81.01
CA ALA A 253 75.41 -22.17 82.19
C ALA A 253 76.68 -22.94 82.57
N LEU A 254 77.52 -23.28 81.58
CA LEU A 254 78.82 -23.92 81.76
C LEU A 254 79.97 -22.94 82.06
N GLY A 255 79.70 -21.63 82.05
CA GLY A 255 80.71 -20.59 82.25
C GLY A 255 81.71 -20.46 81.10
N LEU A 256 81.34 -20.90 79.90
CA LEU A 256 82.13 -20.74 78.68
C LEU A 256 81.91 -19.35 78.10
N ASP A 257 82.95 -18.77 77.51
CA ASP A 257 82.85 -17.47 76.84
C ASP A 257 81.86 -17.54 75.65
N PRO A 258 81.15 -16.44 75.36
CA PRO A 258 80.29 -16.33 74.19
C PRO A 258 81.09 -16.58 72.91
N GLU A 259 80.52 -17.36 71.99
CA GLU A 259 81.10 -17.59 70.67
C GLU A 259 80.90 -16.37 69.78
N ASN A 260 81.82 -16.13 68.84
CA ASN A 260 81.61 -15.07 67.87
C ASN A 260 80.42 -15.42 66.97
N PRO A 261 79.57 -14.44 66.60
CA PRO A 261 78.39 -14.71 65.77
C PRO A 261 78.74 -15.46 64.47
N GLU A 262 79.89 -15.17 63.88
CA GLU A 262 80.37 -15.78 62.63
C GLU A 262 80.83 -17.25 62.79
N GLU A 263 81.10 -17.68 64.02
CA GLU A 263 81.58 -19.03 64.35
C GLU A 263 80.43 -19.94 64.85
N GLU A 264 79.27 -19.37 65.12
CA GLU A 264 78.10 -20.12 65.60
C GLU A 264 77.48 -21.00 64.50
N TYR A 265 77.15 -22.24 64.86
CA TYR A 265 76.51 -23.17 63.93
C TYR A 265 75.12 -22.66 63.53
N GLY A 266 74.89 -22.49 62.22
CA GLY A 266 73.65 -21.93 61.67
C GLY A 266 73.73 -20.44 61.28
N TRP A 267 74.85 -19.77 61.57
CA TRP A 267 75.09 -18.37 61.18
C TRP A 267 74.88 -18.10 59.68
N GLU A 268 75.36 -18.99 58.82
CA GLU A 268 75.24 -18.88 57.36
C GLU A 268 73.79 -18.83 56.86
N ILE A 269 72.84 -19.38 57.63
CA ILE A 269 71.41 -19.41 57.30
C ILE A 269 70.70 -18.18 57.90
N LEU A 270 71.15 -17.73 59.07
CA LEU A 270 70.51 -16.65 59.83
C LEU A 270 71.00 -15.25 59.42
N LYS A 271 72.20 -15.13 58.83
CA LYS A 271 72.74 -13.84 58.36
C LYS A 271 71.84 -13.14 57.33
N ASP A 272 71.11 -13.92 56.55
CA ASP A 272 70.21 -13.46 55.48
C ASP A 272 68.73 -13.46 55.90
N ALA A 273 68.44 -13.76 57.18
CA ALA A 273 67.08 -13.79 57.68
C ALA A 273 66.48 -12.37 57.79
N PRO A 274 65.19 -12.17 57.48
CA PRO A 274 64.55 -10.88 57.62
C PRO A 274 64.53 -10.42 59.10
N PRO A 275 64.74 -9.12 59.39
CA PRO A 275 64.83 -8.62 60.76
C PRO A 275 63.50 -8.81 61.49
N GLY A 276 63.48 -9.69 62.49
CA GLY A 276 62.28 -10.02 63.28
C GLY A 276 62.03 -11.51 63.54
N VAL A 277 63.00 -12.40 63.28
CA VAL A 277 62.92 -13.84 63.62
C VAL A 277 63.85 -14.22 64.80
N ASP A 278 64.25 -13.23 65.61
CA ASP A 278 65.04 -13.42 66.83
C ASP A 278 64.19 -13.95 68.00
#